data_AF-A0A1F5SGH9-F1
#
_entry.id   AF-A0A1F5SGH9-F1
#
_cell.length_a   1.000
_cell.length_b   1.000
_cell.length_c   1.000
_cell.angle_alpha   90.00
_cell.angle_beta   90.00
_cell.angle_gamma   90.00
#
_symmetry.space_group_name_H-M   'P 1'
#
loop_
_entity.id
_entity.type
_entity.pdbx_description
1 polymer ?
#
loop_
_entity_poly.entity_id
_entity_poly.type
_entity_poly.pdbx_seq_one_letter_code
_entity_poly.pdbx_strand_id
1 'polypeptide(L)' 'MDYEDAKKLVVDELTKKLKTKSKVYFNDLVAILGVKPREAKPLINRMVAEGLLEYWSSGSTTMYGLAGQGKQQ' A
#
# COMPACT_ATOMS: atom_id res chain seq x y z
N MET A 1 -11.60 0.51 11.53
CA MET A 1 -11.33 1.45 10.43
C MET A 1 -12.14 0.97 9.25
N ASP A 2 -12.97 1.82 8.66
CA ASP A 2 -13.72 1.44 7.48
C ASP A 2 -12.79 1.32 6.27
N TYR A 3 -13.14 0.43 5.33
CA TYR A 3 -12.34 0.17 4.14
C TYR A 3 -12.08 1.44 3.32
N GLU A 4 -13.07 2.33 3.23
CA GLU A 4 -12.94 3.58 2.50
C GLU A 4 -11.95 4.55 3.15
N ASP A 5 -11.95 4.65 4.48
CA ASP A 5 -10.99 5.47 5.21
C ASP A 5 -9.58 4.91 5.06
N ALA A 6 -9.43 3.59 5.16
CA ALA A 6 -8.15 2.91 4.93
C ALA A 6 -7.62 3.17 3.52
N LYS A 7 -8.49 3.10 2.51
CA LYS A 7 -8.16 3.36 1.12
C LYS A 7 -7.73 4.80 0.90
N LYS A 8 -8.50 5.78 1.36
CA LYS A 8 -8.15 7.20 1.24
C LYS A 8 -6.81 7.49 1.92
N LEU A 9 -6.64 7.00 3.14
CA LEU A 9 -5.44 7.28 3.93
C LEU A 9 -4.18 6.66 3.28
N VAL A 10 -4.28 5.42 2.78
CA VAL A 10 -3.19 4.77 2.02
C VAL A 10 -2.90 5.51 0.72
N VAL A 11 -3.92 5.89 -0.05
CA VAL A 11 -3.73 6.62 -1.32
C VAL A 11 -3.09 7.98 -1.07
N ASP A 12 -3.55 8.73 -0.08
CA ASP A 12 -3.01 10.04 0.27
C ASP A 12 -1.56 9.95 0.73
N GLU A 13 -1.24 9.02 1.63
CA GLU A 13 0.13 8.83 2.10
C GLU A 13 1.06 8.32 1.01
N LEU A 14 0.60 7.39 0.16
CA LEU A 14 1.38 6.94 -1.00
C LEU A 14 1.56 8.06 -2.01
N THR A 15 0.57 8.91 -2.24
CA THR A 15 0.64 10.05 -3.16
C THR A 15 1.64 11.09 -2.67
N LYS A 16 1.64 11.40 -1.36
CA LYS A 16 2.66 12.25 -0.74
C LYS A 16 4.06 11.64 -0.86
N LYS A 17 4.18 10.35 -0.55
CA LYS A 17 5.46 9.62 -0.61
C LYS A 17 5.94 9.40 -2.03
N LEU A 18 5.07 9.45 -3.04
CA LEU A 18 5.40 9.24 -4.44
C LEU A 18 6.54 10.14 -4.94
N LYS A 19 6.66 11.35 -4.37
CA LYS A 19 7.75 12.30 -4.64
C LYS A 19 9.14 11.79 -4.25
N THR A 20 9.21 10.82 -3.34
CA THR A 20 10.46 10.25 -2.80
C THR A 20 10.60 8.76 -3.08
N LYS A 21 9.51 7.99 -2.97
CA LYS A 21 9.48 6.54 -3.16
C LYS A 21 8.17 6.12 -3.81
N SER A 22 8.25 5.38 -4.90
CA SER A 22 7.10 4.78 -5.59
C SER A 22 6.62 3.47 -4.95
N LYS A 23 7.45 2.87 -4.07
CA LYS A 23 7.19 1.59 -3.39
C LYS A 23 7.46 1.74 -1.90
N VAL A 24 6.59 1.18 -1.07
CA VAL A 24 6.69 1.14 0.40
C VAL A 24 6.56 -0.30 0.90
N TYR A 25 7.11 -0.60 2.07
CA TYR A 25 7.00 -1.94 2.63
C TYR A 25 5.62 -2.17 3.25
N PHE A 26 5.21 -3.44 3.35
CA PHE A 26 4.00 -3.83 4.07
C PHE A 26 3.94 -3.23 5.47
N ASN A 27 5.04 -3.33 6.23
CA ASN A 27 5.11 -2.83 7.60
C ASN A 27 4.87 -1.32 7.68
N ASP A 28 5.31 -0.55 6.67
CA ASP A 28 5.06 0.89 6.60
C ASP A 28 3.57 1.17 6.34
N LEU A 29 2.91 0.37 5.48
CA LEU A 29 1.47 0.50 5.25
C LEU A 29 0.65 0.15 6.50
N VAL A 30 1.06 -0.88 7.23
CA VAL A 30 0.44 -1.23 8.52
C VAL A 30 0.58 -0.07 9.50
N ALA A 31 1.76 0.56 9.58
CA ALA A 31 2.00 1.71 10.44
C ALA A 31 1.18 2.93 10.01
N ILE A 32 1.05 3.19 8.70
CA ILE A 32 0.21 4.25 8.13
C ILE A 32 -1.27 4.05 8.49
N LEU A 33 -1.76 2.82 8.31
CA LEU A 33 -3.14 2.46 8.63
C LEU A 33 -3.42 2.50 10.14
N GLY A 34 -2.39 2.41 10.98
CA GLY A 34 -2.56 2.39 12.44
C GLY A 34 -3.33 1.17 12.97
N VAL A 35 -3.46 0.12 12.15
CA VAL A 35 -4.18 -1.12 12.49
C VAL A 35 -3.20 -2.27 12.69
N LYS A 36 -3.68 -3.38 13.26
CA LYS A 36 -2.85 -4.59 13.40
C LYS A 36 -2.53 -5.18 12.01
N PRO A 37 -1.37 -5.81 11.81
CA PRO A 37 -1.01 -6.47 10.55
C PRO A 37 -2.06 -7.46 10.04
N ARG A 38 -2.77 -8.12 10.96
CA ARG A 38 -3.87 -9.07 10.64
C ARG A 38 -5.06 -8.40 9.98
N GLU A 39 -5.34 -7.14 10.32
CA GLU A 39 -6.44 -6.35 9.76
C GLU A 39 -5.99 -5.62 8.48
N ALA A 40 -4.76 -5.12 8.44
CA ALA A 40 -4.20 -4.47 7.26
C ALA A 40 -4.06 -5.42 6.05
N LYS A 41 -3.67 -6.68 6.28
CA LYS A 41 -3.41 -7.64 5.20
C LYS A 41 -4.61 -7.86 4.25
N PRO A 42 -5.83 -8.17 4.73
CA PRO A 42 -6.99 -8.30 3.86
C PRO A 42 -7.38 -6.97 3.18
N LEU A 43 -7.21 -5.82 3.85
CA LEU A 43 -7.47 -4.50 3.26
C LEU A 43 -6.54 -4.22 2.08
N ILE A 44 -5.23 -4.42 2.27
CA ILE A 44 -4.20 -4.19 1.23
C ILE A 44 -4.37 -5.20 0.09
N ASN A 45 -4.59 -6.49 0.38
CA ASN A 45 -4.84 -7.49 -0.66
C ASN A 45 -6.08 -7.14 -1.49
N ARG A 46 -7.14 -6.62 -0.87
CA ARG A 46 -8.31 -6.14 -1.60
C ARG A 46 -7.98 -4.95 -2.49
N MET A 47 -7.18 -3.99 -2.01
CA MET A 47 -6.73 -2.86 -2.83
C MET A 47 -5.87 -3.31 -4.01
N VAL A 48 -5.04 -4.34 -3.84
CA VAL A 48 -4.28 -4.96 -4.94
C VAL A 48 -5.21 -5.66 -5.93
N ALA A 49 -6.21 -6.40 -5.45
CA ALA A 49 -7.19 -7.08 -6.29
C ALA A 49 -8.08 -6.10 -7.08
N GLU A 50 -8.39 -4.93 -6.49
CA GLU A 50 -9.09 -3.83 -7.17
C GLU A 50 -8.19 -3.05 -8.16
N GLY A 51 -6.90 -3.37 -8.24
CA GLY A 51 -5.95 -2.68 -9.12
C GLY A 51 -5.58 -1.27 -8.66
N LEU A 52 -5.82 -0.93 -7.39
CA LEU A 52 -5.43 0.35 -6.79
C LEU A 52 -3.96 0.35 -6.38
N LEU A 53 -3.50 -0.80 -5.88
CA LEU A 53 -2.13 -1.01 -5.46
C LEU A 53 -1.47 -2.07 -6.33
N GLU A 54 -0.21 -1.85 -6.66
CA GLU A 54 0.65 -2.88 -7.21
C GLU A 54 1.39 -3.60 -6.09
N TYR A 55 1.53 -4.91 -6.23
CA TYR A 55 2.27 -5.77 -5.32
C TYR A 55 3.62 -6.13 -5.94
N TRP A 56 4.68 -6.01 -5.13
CA TRP A 56 6.02 -6.49 -5.48
C TRP A 56 6.55 -7.41 -4.39
N SER A 57 7.15 -8.52 -4.81
CA SER A 57 7.98 -9.33 -3.93
C SER A 57 9.40 -8.74 -3.91
N SER A 58 9.94 -8.50 -2.71
CA SER A 58 11.31 -8.03 -2.50
C SER A 58 12.00 -8.97 -1.51
N GLY A 59 12.46 -10.12 -2.02
CA GLY A 59 13.16 -11.14 -1.23
C GLY A 59 12.29 -11.66 -0.07
N SER A 60 12.71 -11.38 1.16
CA SER A 60 12.01 -11.79 2.39
C SER A 60 10.82 -10.90 2.78
N THR A 61 10.56 -9.81 2.04
CA THR A 61 9.48 -8.87 2.33
C THR A 61 8.63 -8.55 1.11
N THR A 62 7.51 -7.87 1.35
CA THR A 62 6.56 -7.45 0.33
C THR A 62 6.47 -5.94 0.29
N MET A 63 6.44 -5.40 -0.92
CA MET A 63 6.31 -3.98 -1.18
C MET A 63 5.03 -3.70 -1.95
N TYR A 64 4.48 -2.52 -1.72
CA TYR A 64 3.24 -2.04 -2.29
C TYR A 64 3.40 -0.59 -2.72
N GLY A 65 2.52 -0.12 -3.58
CA GLY A 65 2.62 1.20 -4.19
C GLY A 65 1.42 1.45 -5.08
N LEU A 66 1.19 2.70 -5.45
CA LEU A 66 0.04 3.06 -6.28
C LEU A 66 0.19 2.46 -7.68
N ALA A 67 -0.84 1.73 -8.11
CA ALA A 67 -0.88 1.16 -9.44
C ALA A 67 -0.79 2.25 -10.52
N GLY A 68 0.01 2.02 -11.56
CA GLY A 68 0.22 2.98 -12.65
C GLY A 68 1.14 4.17 -12.31
N GLN A 69 1.55 4.33 -11.05
CA GLN A 69 2.56 5.31 -10.63
C GLN A 69 3.94 4.66 -10.42
N GLY A 70 4.00 3.34 -10.32
CA GLY A 70 5.25 2.61 -10.42
C GLY A 70 5.79 2.75 -11.85
N LYS A 71 6.87 3.51 -12.04
CA LYS A 71 7.68 3.40 -13.27
C LYS A 71 8.02 1.91 -13.46
N GLN A 72 7.33 1.25 -14.38
CA GLN A 72 7.84 0.04 -15.02
C GLN A 72 9.06 0.51 -15.81
N GLN A 73 10.25 0.32 -15.23
CA GLN A 73 11.47 0.19 -16.04
C GLN A 73 11.60 -1.27 -16.46
#